data_AF-A0A6N6PTK2-F1
#
_entry.id   AF-A0A6N6PTK2-F1
#
_cell.length_a   1.000
_cell.length_b   1.000
_cell.length_c   1.000
_cell.angle_alpha   90.00
_cell.angle_beta   90.00
_cell.angle_gamma   90.00
#
_symmetry.space_group_name_H-M   'P 1'
#
loop_
_entity.id
_entity.type
_entity.pdbx_description
1 polymer ?
#
loop_
_entity_poly.entity_id
_entity_poly.type
_entity_poly.pdbx_seq_one_letter_code
_entity_poly.pdbx_strand_id
1 'polypeptide(L)'
;LDRSASMNYASGDGPTKFQFACHLMAALGYVIVKARDSVGLFLHAEKVDVRMDAANSFQHLNNMLKHVQAHPPDPNGGTGIAQTLHEIAGSIRRRALVVVISDLLGDEAAVVKALAHLRKQRHDVLVFQTLDPAEIDLTFKKPCELHDLETGDHLPVNPRGLAEEYRKVFGAFLEQYKKACAGMNIDYRLVRTDQALESFVRAYLEERRRLSR
;
A
#
# COMPACT_ATOMS: atom_id res chain seq x y z
N LEU A 1 3.43 5.17 3.48
CA LEU A 1 3.87 4.61 2.19
C LEU A 1 4.86 3.52 2.51
N ASP A 2 4.53 2.31 2.08
CA ASP A 2 5.36 1.14 2.27
C ASP A 2 6.52 1.14 1.26
N ARG A 3 7.71 0.83 1.76
CA ARG A 3 8.96 0.66 0.98
C ARG A 3 9.63 -0.69 1.27
N SER A 4 8.87 -1.69 1.72
CA SER A 4 9.34 -3.08 1.86
C SER A 4 9.88 -3.65 0.54
N ALA A 5 10.68 -4.71 0.61
CA ALA A 5 11.30 -5.33 -0.56
C ALA A 5 10.28 -5.71 -1.65
N SER A 6 9.11 -6.21 -1.24
CA SER A 6 8.04 -6.62 -2.16
C SER A 6 7.51 -5.47 -3.00
N MET A 7 7.55 -4.23 -2.50
CA MET A 7 7.14 -3.03 -3.24
C MET A 7 8.07 -2.73 -4.43
N ASN A 8 9.26 -3.35 -4.52
CA ASN A 8 10.15 -3.21 -5.67
C ASN A 8 9.77 -4.09 -6.87
N TYR A 9 8.74 -4.93 -6.75
CA TYR A 9 8.33 -5.86 -7.80
C TYR A 9 7.61 -5.19 -8.99
N ALA A 10 7.84 -5.71 -10.20
CA ALA A 10 7.14 -5.42 -11.46
C ALA A 10 7.20 -6.65 -12.39
N SER A 11 6.10 -6.99 -13.08
CA SER A 11 6.05 -8.17 -13.99
C SER A 11 6.33 -7.89 -15.47
N GLY A 12 6.83 -6.69 -15.79
CA GLY A 12 7.21 -6.28 -17.15
C GLY A 12 7.96 -4.94 -17.14
N ASP A 13 7.87 -4.20 -18.24
CA ASP A 13 8.51 -2.87 -18.38
C ASP A 13 7.71 -1.73 -17.71
N GLY A 14 6.65 -2.08 -16.97
CA GLY A 14 5.82 -1.15 -16.21
C GLY A 14 6.50 -0.65 -14.92
N PRO A 15 5.88 0.32 -14.23
CA PRO A 15 6.41 0.81 -12.97
C PRO A 15 6.36 -0.29 -11.89
N THR A 16 7.32 -0.25 -10.97
CA THR A 16 7.23 -1.06 -9.74
C THR A 16 6.03 -0.63 -8.89
N LYS A 17 5.56 -1.50 -8.00
CA LYS A 17 4.52 -1.15 -7.02
C LYS A 17 4.87 0.12 -6.24
N PHE A 18 6.13 0.28 -5.83
CA PHE A 18 6.63 1.47 -5.15
C PHE A 18 6.57 2.70 -6.05
N GLN A 19 7.05 2.64 -7.29
CA GLN A 19 6.97 3.77 -8.22
C GLN A 19 5.52 4.21 -8.46
N PHE A 20 4.62 3.25 -8.66
CA PHE A 20 3.19 3.53 -8.78
C PHE A 20 2.64 4.22 -7.51
N ALA A 21 2.97 3.68 -6.34
CA ALA A 21 2.56 4.22 -5.04
C ALA A 21 3.10 5.64 -4.80
N CYS A 22 4.33 5.93 -5.21
CA CYS A 22 4.92 7.27 -5.17
C CYS A 22 4.14 8.26 -6.03
N HIS A 23 3.79 7.88 -7.26
CA HIS A 23 2.99 8.73 -8.13
C HIS A 23 1.58 8.96 -7.58
N LEU A 24 0.94 7.92 -7.03
CA LEU A 24 -0.37 8.02 -6.38
C LEU A 24 -0.32 8.97 -5.18
N MET A 25 0.66 8.82 -4.31
CA MET A 25 0.89 9.71 -3.17
C MET A 25 1.12 11.15 -3.63
N ALA A 26 1.93 11.37 -4.68
CA ALA A 26 2.20 12.69 -5.23
C ALA A 26 0.92 13.35 -5.78
N ALA A 27 0.11 12.61 -6.53
CA ALA A 27 -1.16 13.09 -7.09
C ALA A 27 -2.15 13.47 -6.00
N LEU A 28 -2.35 12.59 -5.01
CA LEU A 28 -3.24 12.88 -3.86
C LEU A 28 -2.72 14.07 -3.05
N GLY A 29 -1.43 14.09 -2.74
CA GLY A 29 -0.80 15.17 -1.99
C GLY A 29 -0.94 16.53 -2.68
N TYR A 30 -0.76 16.56 -4.01
CA TYR A 30 -0.97 17.76 -4.81
C TYR A 30 -2.42 18.28 -4.71
N VAL A 31 -3.41 17.39 -4.84
CA VAL A 31 -4.83 17.75 -4.74
C VAL A 31 -5.17 18.30 -3.35
N ILE A 32 -4.65 17.68 -2.28
CA ILE A 32 -4.89 18.08 -0.88
C ILE A 32 -4.28 19.46 -0.61
N VAL A 33 -3.00 19.67 -0.97
CA VAL A 33 -2.32 20.97 -0.78
C VAL A 33 -3.00 22.06 -1.61
N LYS A 34 -3.42 21.76 -2.84
CA LYS A 34 -4.18 22.70 -3.68
C LYS A 34 -5.52 23.09 -3.05
N ALA A 35 -6.15 22.18 -2.30
CA ALA A 35 -7.35 22.46 -1.51
C ALA A 35 -7.07 23.20 -0.19
N ARG A 36 -5.82 23.64 0.05
CA ARG A 36 -5.34 24.33 1.26
C ARG A 36 -5.36 23.50 2.53
N ASP A 37 -5.35 22.17 2.41
CA ASP A 37 -5.24 21.25 3.53
C ASP A 37 -3.78 20.76 3.67
N SER A 38 -3.46 20.20 4.83
CA SER A 38 -2.10 19.77 5.20
C SER A 38 -1.85 18.31 4.85
N VAL A 39 -0.63 18.01 4.42
CA VAL A 39 -0.17 16.65 4.14
C VAL A 39 1.10 16.37 4.93
N GLY A 40 1.23 15.14 5.43
CA GLY A 40 2.44 14.64 6.07
C GLY A 40 2.85 13.30 5.47
N LEU A 41 4.00 12.76 5.89
CA LEU A 41 4.58 11.53 5.34
C LEU A 41 5.03 10.58 6.43
N PHE A 42 4.70 9.31 6.24
CA PHE A 42 5.40 8.19 6.87
C PHE A 42 5.93 7.26 5.78
N LEU A 43 7.25 7.03 5.77
CA LEU A 43 7.87 5.95 5.00
C LEU A 43 8.26 4.83 5.96
N HIS A 44 7.93 3.60 5.61
CA HIS A 44 8.20 2.44 6.47
C HIS A 44 8.53 1.18 5.67
N ALA A 45 9.29 0.28 6.29
CA ALA A 45 9.46 -1.11 5.88
C ALA A 45 9.32 -2.01 7.13
N GLU A 46 10.42 -2.43 7.74
CA GLU A 46 10.43 -3.10 9.06
C GLU A 46 10.13 -2.14 10.21
N LYS A 47 10.55 -0.88 10.05
CA LYS A 47 10.36 0.23 10.99
C LYS A 47 9.95 1.49 10.25
N VAL A 48 9.56 2.53 10.97
CA VAL A 48 9.35 3.87 10.39
C VAL A 48 10.71 4.52 10.11
N ASP A 49 11.03 4.72 8.84
CA ASP A 49 12.31 5.28 8.40
C ASP A 49 12.24 6.81 8.27
N VAL A 50 11.12 7.33 7.78
CA VAL A 50 10.90 8.78 7.63
C VAL A 50 9.56 9.15 8.23
N ARG A 51 9.56 10.21 9.02
CA ARG A 51 8.37 10.90 9.51
C ARG A 51 8.46 12.38 9.18
N MET A 52 7.44 12.91 8.52
CA MET A 52 7.24 14.34 8.32
C MET A 52 5.85 14.72 8.82
N ASP A 53 5.79 15.62 9.78
CA ASP A 53 4.51 16.15 10.29
C ASP A 53 3.80 16.98 9.21
N ALA A 54 2.49 17.11 9.34
CA ALA A 54 1.66 17.67 8.28
C ALA A 54 1.84 19.19 8.12
N ALA A 55 2.06 19.64 6.87
CA ALA A 55 2.04 21.05 6.50
C ALA A 55 1.39 21.27 5.12
N ASN A 56 1.00 22.50 4.82
CA ASN A 56 0.11 22.85 3.70
C ASN A 56 0.78 23.67 2.57
N SER A 57 2.06 23.46 2.30
CA SER A 57 2.78 24.17 1.23
C SER A 57 3.26 23.24 0.12
N PHE A 58 3.29 23.74 -1.13
CA PHE A 58 3.89 23.00 -2.24
C PHE A 58 5.38 22.71 -2.02
N GLN A 59 6.09 23.60 -1.32
CA GLN A 59 7.47 23.35 -0.92
C GLN A 59 7.58 22.14 0.03
N HIS A 60 6.65 22.02 0.99
CA HIS A 60 6.61 20.86 1.88
C HIS A 60 6.33 19.57 1.11
N LEU A 61 5.36 19.58 0.19
CA LEU A 61 5.08 18.43 -0.68
C LEU A 61 6.31 18.05 -1.51
N ASN A 62 7.01 19.01 -2.12
CA ASN A 62 8.23 18.74 -2.87
C ASN A 62 9.34 18.13 -1.99
N ASN A 63 9.45 18.57 -0.73
CA ASN A 63 10.40 17.98 0.22
C ASN A 63 10.02 16.53 0.57
N MET A 64 8.72 16.24 0.77
CA MET A 64 8.25 14.86 0.94
C MET A 64 8.65 13.97 -0.24
N LEU A 65 8.43 14.44 -1.48
CA LEU A 65 8.80 13.69 -2.68
C LEU A 65 10.32 13.43 -2.78
N LYS A 66 11.15 14.39 -2.39
CA LYS A 66 12.61 14.20 -2.29
C LYS A 66 12.99 13.14 -1.26
N HIS A 67 12.31 13.12 -0.10
CA HIS A 67 12.54 12.07 0.89
C HIS A 67 12.17 10.70 0.35
N VAL A 68 11.04 10.57 -0.35
CA VAL A 68 10.63 9.30 -0.97
C VAL A 68 11.66 8.84 -2.01
N GLN A 69 12.15 9.75 -2.86
CA GLN A 69 13.17 9.43 -3.85
C GLN A 69 14.50 9.01 -3.22
N ALA A 70 14.86 9.60 -2.08
CA ALA A 70 16.08 9.26 -1.35
C ALA A 70 15.99 7.93 -0.55
N HIS A 71 14.78 7.38 -0.39
CA HIS A 71 14.52 6.14 0.34
C HIS A 71 13.77 5.14 -0.56
N PRO A 72 14.42 4.59 -1.61
CA PRO A 72 13.83 3.54 -2.44
C PRO A 72 13.56 2.28 -1.61
N PRO A 73 12.84 1.26 -2.15
CA PRO A 73 12.57 0.03 -1.42
C PRO A 73 13.83 -0.65 -0.91
N ASP A 74 13.78 -1.21 0.30
CA ASP A 74 14.89 -1.96 0.87
C ASP A 74 14.90 -3.39 0.33
N PRO A 75 15.87 -3.81 -0.49
CA PRO A 75 15.89 -5.18 -1.01
C PRO A 75 16.14 -6.23 0.08
N ASN A 76 16.68 -5.84 1.24
CA ASN A 76 16.96 -6.73 2.36
C ASN A 76 16.00 -6.53 3.53
N GLY A 77 15.08 -5.57 3.44
CA GLY A 77 14.12 -5.27 4.50
C GLY A 77 12.89 -6.17 4.41
N GLY A 78 12.57 -6.84 5.50
CA GLY A 78 11.33 -7.58 5.68
C GLY A 78 10.09 -6.69 5.81
N THR A 79 8.94 -7.32 6.01
CA THR A 79 7.64 -6.65 6.15
C THR A 79 7.29 -6.45 7.63
N GLY A 80 7.46 -5.22 8.13
CA GLY A 80 7.06 -4.82 9.49
C GLY A 80 5.75 -4.03 9.54
N ILE A 81 4.86 -4.23 8.56
CA ILE A 81 3.71 -3.34 8.34
C ILE A 81 2.76 -3.27 9.55
N ALA A 82 2.47 -4.39 10.22
CA ALA A 82 1.60 -4.36 11.40
C ALA A 82 2.20 -3.53 12.54
N GLN A 83 3.49 -3.73 12.85
CA GLN A 83 4.20 -2.98 13.89
C GLN A 83 4.27 -1.49 13.55
N THR A 84 4.70 -1.16 12.34
CA THR A 84 4.84 0.24 11.90
C THR A 84 3.49 0.96 11.86
N LEU A 85 2.40 0.30 11.46
CA LEU A 85 1.06 0.87 11.54
C LEU A 85 0.62 1.14 12.99
N HIS A 86 0.96 0.27 13.94
CA HIS A 86 0.71 0.53 15.36
C HIS A 86 1.51 1.73 15.88
N GLU A 87 2.79 1.83 15.52
CA GLU A 87 3.66 2.97 15.86
C GLU A 87 3.10 4.27 15.28
N ILE A 88 2.72 4.27 14.00
CA ILE A 88 2.12 5.42 13.31
C ILE A 88 0.82 5.83 14.00
N ALA A 89 -0.06 4.88 14.35
CA ALA A 89 -1.32 5.17 15.05
C ALA A 89 -1.11 5.88 16.39
N GLY A 90 -0.07 5.52 17.15
CA GLY A 90 0.26 6.21 18.41
C GLY A 90 0.91 7.59 18.20
N SER A 91 1.47 7.83 17.02
CA SER A 91 2.26 9.02 16.72
C SER A 91 1.44 10.23 16.24
N ILE A 92 0.25 9.99 15.67
CA ILE A 92 -0.64 11.01 15.12
C ILE A 92 -1.58 11.51 16.23
N ARG A 93 -1.31 12.72 16.74
CA ARG A 93 -2.03 13.27 17.92
C ARG A 93 -3.44 13.79 17.65
N ARG A 94 -3.77 14.08 16.39
CA ARG A 94 -5.06 14.67 15.99
C ARG A 94 -5.76 13.77 14.99
N ARG A 95 -7.09 13.79 14.97
CA ARG A 95 -7.86 13.10 13.92
C ARG A 95 -7.37 13.57 12.55
N ALA A 96 -7.15 12.61 11.67
CA ALA A 96 -6.60 12.80 10.34
C ALA A 96 -7.16 11.73 9.40
N LEU A 97 -7.11 12.00 8.09
CA LEU A 97 -7.23 10.97 7.08
C LEU A 97 -5.86 10.30 6.92
N VAL A 98 -5.77 9.02 7.23
CA VAL A 98 -4.55 8.21 7.07
C VAL A 98 -4.70 7.39 5.79
N VAL A 99 -3.82 7.68 4.83
CA VAL A 99 -3.76 6.95 3.55
C VAL A 99 -2.60 5.96 3.62
N VAL A 100 -2.93 4.66 3.66
CA VAL A 100 -1.98 3.55 3.62
C VAL A 100 -1.84 3.09 2.17
N ILE A 101 -0.62 3.02 1.68
CA ILE A 101 -0.30 2.51 0.33
C ILE A 101 0.77 1.44 0.51
N SER A 102 0.40 0.19 0.25
CA SER A 102 1.20 -1.02 0.49
C SER A 102 0.61 -2.18 -0.32
N ASP A 103 1.34 -3.26 -0.53
CA ASP A 103 0.77 -4.52 -1.03
C ASP A 103 0.10 -5.36 0.08
N LEU A 104 0.22 -4.95 1.35
CA LEU A 104 -0.32 -5.60 2.55
C LEU A 104 0.12 -7.07 2.71
N LEU A 105 1.28 -7.43 2.16
CA LEU A 105 1.82 -8.77 2.32
C LEU A 105 2.39 -8.95 3.73
N GLY A 106 1.93 -10.00 4.43
CA GLY A 106 2.30 -10.31 5.81
C GLY A 106 1.19 -11.04 6.56
N ASP A 107 1.31 -11.12 7.89
CA ASP A 107 0.27 -11.67 8.76
C ASP A 107 -1.00 -10.80 8.72
N GLU A 108 -2.00 -11.25 7.97
CA GLU A 108 -3.28 -10.57 7.80
C GLU A 108 -3.93 -10.17 9.13
N ALA A 109 -3.95 -11.08 10.12
CA ALA A 109 -4.61 -10.82 11.39
C ALA A 109 -3.90 -9.69 12.15
N ALA A 110 -2.57 -9.66 12.12
CA ALA A 110 -1.78 -8.59 12.71
C ALA A 110 -2.00 -7.25 11.98
N VAL A 111 -2.04 -7.24 10.64
CA VAL A 111 -2.28 -6.02 9.85
C VAL A 111 -3.69 -5.47 10.09
N VAL A 112 -4.70 -6.32 10.08
CA VAL A 112 -6.10 -5.94 10.37
C VAL A 112 -6.21 -5.32 11.76
N LYS A 113 -5.53 -5.89 12.76
CA LYS A 113 -5.48 -5.33 14.13
C LYS A 113 -4.78 -3.97 14.17
N ALA A 114 -3.74 -3.76 13.35
CA ALA A 114 -3.07 -2.46 13.24
C ALA A 114 -3.93 -1.40 12.57
N LEU A 115 -4.66 -1.76 11.50
CA LEU A 115 -5.67 -0.90 10.87
C LEU A 115 -6.81 -0.55 11.84
N ALA A 116 -7.26 -1.53 12.64
CA ALA A 116 -8.23 -1.29 13.70
C ALA A 116 -7.73 -0.30 14.75
N HIS A 117 -6.42 -0.31 15.07
CA HIS A 117 -5.82 0.64 16.00
C HIS A 117 -5.95 2.09 15.46
N LEU A 118 -5.67 2.32 14.18
CA LEU A 118 -5.87 3.64 13.54
C LEU A 118 -7.32 4.11 13.67
N ARG A 119 -8.28 3.22 13.41
CA ARG A 119 -9.71 3.53 13.56
C ARG A 119 -10.11 3.80 15.01
N LYS A 120 -9.55 3.08 15.97
CA LYS A 120 -9.77 3.29 17.40
C LYS A 120 -9.26 4.66 17.87
N GLN A 121 -8.19 5.17 17.26
CA GLN A 121 -7.70 6.54 17.44
C GLN A 121 -8.52 7.60 16.68
N ARG A 122 -9.68 7.20 16.11
CA ARG A 122 -10.65 8.03 15.37
C ARG A 122 -10.11 8.61 14.06
N HIS A 123 -9.02 8.08 13.51
CA HIS A 123 -8.58 8.44 12.16
C HIS A 123 -9.52 7.86 11.12
N ASP A 124 -9.81 8.62 10.06
CA ASP A 124 -10.41 8.03 8.87
C ASP A 124 -9.29 7.34 8.10
N VAL A 125 -9.51 6.11 7.64
CA VAL A 125 -8.45 5.29 7.03
C VAL A 125 -8.85 4.91 5.62
N LEU A 126 -7.91 5.11 4.71
CA LEU A 126 -7.99 4.71 3.32
C LEU A 126 -6.80 3.80 3.02
N VAL A 127 -7.06 2.64 2.45
CA VAL A 127 -6.06 1.63 2.12
C VAL A 127 -6.06 1.42 0.62
N PHE A 128 -4.94 1.75 -0.02
CA PHE A 128 -4.65 1.37 -1.39
C PHE A 128 -3.74 0.14 -1.35
N GLN A 129 -4.32 -1.02 -1.60
CA GLN A 129 -3.55 -2.25 -1.76
C GLN A 129 -2.98 -2.27 -3.18
N THR A 130 -1.70 -1.94 -3.33
CA THR A 130 -1.04 -1.85 -4.64
C THR A 130 -0.45 -3.20 -5.00
N LEU A 131 -0.93 -3.84 -6.07
CA LEU A 131 -0.46 -5.14 -6.52
C LEU A 131 -0.11 -5.11 -8.00
N ASP A 132 0.89 -5.90 -8.37
CA ASP A 132 1.19 -6.14 -9.78
C ASP A 132 0.22 -7.17 -10.38
N PRO A 133 -0.21 -7.00 -11.65
CA PRO A 133 -1.06 -7.97 -12.36
C PRO A 133 -0.61 -9.42 -12.24
N ALA A 134 0.70 -9.70 -12.32
CA ALA A 134 1.19 -11.06 -12.24
C ALA A 134 1.08 -11.65 -10.84
N GLU A 135 1.07 -10.82 -9.78
CA GLU A 135 0.78 -11.27 -8.41
C GLU A 135 -0.69 -11.67 -8.26
N ILE A 136 -1.61 -11.04 -9.00
CA ILE A 136 -3.05 -11.37 -8.93
C ILE A 136 -3.37 -12.57 -9.82
N ASP A 137 -2.87 -12.54 -11.06
CA ASP A 137 -3.26 -13.45 -12.12
C ASP A 137 -2.34 -14.69 -12.20
N LEU A 138 -1.25 -14.70 -11.43
CA LEU A 138 -0.16 -15.70 -11.44
C LEU A 138 0.41 -15.95 -12.85
N THR A 139 0.57 -14.89 -13.65
CA THR A 139 1.04 -14.98 -15.05
C THR A 139 2.56 -15.06 -15.18
N PHE A 140 3.23 -15.74 -14.25
CA PHE A 140 4.68 -15.92 -14.30
C PHE A 140 5.07 -16.72 -15.55
N LYS A 141 5.77 -16.07 -16.49
CA LYS A 141 6.21 -16.67 -17.77
C LYS A 141 7.44 -17.57 -17.63
N LYS A 142 8.17 -17.49 -16.51
CA LYS A 142 9.33 -18.33 -16.19
C LYS A 142 8.98 -19.19 -14.97
N PRO A 143 9.60 -20.38 -14.80
CA PRO A 143 9.62 -21.05 -13.52
C PRO A 143 10.08 -20.02 -12.47
N CYS A 144 9.22 -19.72 -11.51
CA CYS A 144 9.54 -18.81 -10.42
C CYS A 144 9.85 -19.65 -9.19
N GLU A 145 10.96 -19.35 -8.54
CA GLU A 145 11.23 -19.85 -7.20
C GLU A 145 10.23 -19.13 -6.28
N LEU A 146 9.20 -19.87 -5.85
CA LEU A 146 8.41 -19.45 -4.71
C LEU A 146 9.33 -19.62 -3.50
N HIS A 147 9.78 -18.48 -2.94
CA HIS A 147 10.47 -18.48 -1.67
C HIS A 147 9.47 -18.86 -0.58
N ASP A 148 9.67 -20.03 0.01
CA ASP A 148 9.04 -20.37 1.27
C ASP A 148 9.65 -19.48 2.36
N LEU A 149 8.85 -18.52 2.84
CA LEU A 149 9.25 -17.56 3.86
C LEU A 149 9.49 -18.20 5.23
N GLU A 150 9.10 -19.46 5.44
CA GLU A 150 9.28 -20.17 6.72
C GLU A 150 10.48 -21.14 6.73
N THR A 151 10.84 -21.74 5.58
CA THR A 151 11.88 -22.78 5.53
C THR A 151 13.15 -22.39 4.77
N GLY A 152 13.08 -21.37 3.89
CA GLY A 152 14.20 -21.01 3.01
C GLY A 152 14.44 -22.00 1.86
N ASP A 153 13.52 -22.94 1.63
CA ASP A 153 13.61 -23.90 0.54
C ASP A 153 13.11 -23.30 -0.79
N HIS A 154 13.85 -23.57 -1.87
CA HIS A 154 13.47 -23.20 -3.23
C HIS A 154 12.62 -24.32 -3.84
N LEU A 155 11.30 -24.14 -3.91
CA LEU A 155 10.44 -25.12 -4.58
C LEU A 155 10.27 -24.72 -6.06
N PRO A 156 10.78 -25.51 -7.03
CA PRO A 156 10.48 -25.29 -8.44
C PRO A 156 9.01 -25.65 -8.69
N VAL A 157 8.13 -24.67 -8.57
CA VAL A 157 6.70 -24.86 -8.80
C VAL A 157 6.42 -24.70 -10.28
N ASN A 158 5.70 -25.67 -10.88
CA ASN A 158 5.11 -25.50 -12.20
C ASN A 158 3.92 -24.53 -12.08
N PRO A 159 4.03 -23.26 -12.55
CA PRO A 159 3.02 -22.24 -12.28
C PRO A 159 1.66 -22.59 -12.89
N ARG A 160 1.63 -23.38 -13.99
CA ARG A 160 0.38 -23.74 -14.68
C ARG A 160 -0.50 -24.67 -13.87
N GLY A 161 0.08 -25.56 -13.07
CA GLY A 161 -0.67 -26.50 -12.22
C GLY A 161 -1.14 -25.86 -10.91
N LEU A 162 -0.46 -24.80 -10.44
CA LEU A 162 -0.79 -24.11 -9.18
C LEU A 162 -1.66 -22.86 -9.38
N ALA A 163 -1.75 -22.33 -10.61
CA ALA A 163 -2.42 -21.05 -10.86
C ALA A 163 -3.86 -20.96 -10.38
N GLU A 164 -4.64 -22.04 -10.50
CA GLU A 164 -6.03 -22.04 -10.04
C GLU A 164 -6.13 -21.99 -8.51
N GLU A 165 -5.38 -22.84 -7.81
CA GLU A 165 -5.40 -22.87 -6.34
C GLU A 165 -4.80 -21.60 -5.75
N TYR A 166 -3.72 -21.08 -6.35
CA TYR A 166 -3.16 -19.79 -5.98
C TYR A 166 -4.19 -18.66 -6.13
N ARG A 167 -4.87 -18.56 -7.30
CA ARG A 167 -5.89 -17.53 -7.53
C ARG A 167 -7.03 -17.63 -6.51
N LYS A 168 -7.38 -18.84 -6.08
CA LYS A 168 -8.40 -19.06 -5.06
C LYS A 168 -7.93 -18.60 -3.68
N VAL A 169 -6.72 -18.99 -3.25
CA VAL A 169 -6.14 -18.59 -1.96
C VAL A 169 -5.91 -17.08 -1.92
N PHE A 170 -5.29 -16.52 -2.95
CA PHE A 170 -5.02 -15.10 -3.05
C PHE A 170 -6.29 -14.26 -3.18
N GLY A 171 -7.28 -14.74 -3.94
CA GLY A 171 -8.61 -14.14 -4.00
C GLY A 171 -9.32 -14.14 -2.64
N ALA A 172 -9.19 -15.22 -1.86
CA ALA A 172 -9.73 -15.28 -0.49
C ALA A 172 -9.04 -14.27 0.44
N PHE A 173 -7.72 -14.13 0.34
CA PHE A 173 -6.92 -13.13 1.06
C PHE A 173 -7.37 -11.69 0.73
N LEU A 174 -7.55 -11.36 -0.56
CA LEU A 174 -8.05 -10.04 -0.96
C LEU A 174 -9.46 -9.76 -0.42
N GLU A 175 -10.35 -10.75 -0.48
CA GLU A 175 -11.71 -10.62 0.04
C GLU A 175 -11.76 -10.54 1.57
N GLN A 176 -10.83 -11.18 2.28
CA GLN A 176 -10.69 -11.05 3.72
C GLN A 176 -10.30 -9.62 4.12
N TYR A 177 -9.28 -9.03 3.49
CA TYR A 177 -8.93 -7.63 3.73
C TYR A 177 -10.08 -6.68 3.43
N LYS A 178 -10.76 -6.88 2.29
CA LYS A 178 -11.92 -6.07 1.91
C LYS A 178 -13.05 -6.14 2.93
N LYS A 179 -13.38 -7.33 3.43
CA LYS A 179 -14.40 -7.54 4.48
C LYS A 179 -13.97 -6.92 5.81
N ALA A 180 -12.73 -7.15 6.23
CA ALA A 180 -12.18 -6.60 7.46
C ALA A 180 -12.19 -5.06 7.44
N CYS A 181 -11.74 -4.45 6.34
CA CYS A 181 -11.77 -3.02 6.15
C CYS A 181 -13.20 -2.46 6.15
N ALA A 182 -14.12 -3.10 5.44
CA ALA A 182 -15.54 -2.70 5.41
C ALA A 182 -16.17 -2.73 6.81
N GLY A 183 -15.91 -3.78 7.60
CA GLY A 183 -16.40 -3.89 8.99
C GLY A 183 -15.87 -2.82 9.95
N MET A 184 -14.78 -2.13 9.58
CA MET A 184 -14.16 -1.07 10.38
C MET A 184 -14.40 0.35 9.81
N ASN A 185 -15.23 0.47 8.77
CA ASN A 185 -15.40 1.69 7.97
C ASN A 185 -14.07 2.24 7.43
N ILE A 186 -13.20 1.34 6.97
CA ILE A 186 -11.98 1.66 6.24
C ILE A 186 -12.29 1.59 4.76
N ASP A 187 -11.98 2.65 4.04
CA ASP A 187 -12.11 2.65 2.59
C ASP A 187 -10.96 1.83 2.00
N TYR A 188 -11.27 0.69 1.37
CA TYR A 188 -10.29 -0.22 0.79
C TYR A 188 -10.40 -0.22 -0.72
N ARG A 189 -9.26 -0.08 -1.40
CA ARG A 189 -9.16 -0.10 -2.86
C ARG A 189 -7.97 -0.95 -3.27
N LEU A 190 -8.25 -1.99 -4.04
CA LEU A 190 -7.23 -2.72 -4.79
C LEU A 190 -6.80 -1.87 -5.98
N VAL A 191 -5.49 -1.66 -6.13
CA VAL A 191 -4.89 -0.87 -7.20
C VAL A 191 -3.90 -1.74 -7.95
N ARG A 192 -4.07 -1.84 -9.27
CA ARG A 192 -3.16 -2.59 -10.12
C ARG A 192 -2.15 -1.66 -10.78
N THR A 193 -0.89 -2.08 -10.87
CA THR A 193 0.19 -1.28 -11.47
C THR A 193 0.05 -1.08 -12.99
N ASP A 194 -0.78 -1.87 -13.66
CA ASP A 194 -1.13 -1.74 -15.08
C ASP A 194 -2.20 -0.67 -15.38
N GLN A 195 -2.83 -0.12 -14.35
CA GLN A 195 -3.86 0.91 -14.54
C GLN A 195 -3.25 2.28 -14.82
N ALA A 196 -3.89 3.07 -15.67
CA ALA A 196 -3.54 4.47 -15.85
C ALA A 196 -3.84 5.24 -14.55
N LEU A 197 -2.79 5.71 -13.86
CA LEU A 197 -2.91 6.40 -12.58
C LEU A 197 -3.90 7.58 -12.62
N GLU A 198 -3.86 8.39 -13.67
CA GLU A 198 -4.76 9.53 -13.84
C GLU A 198 -6.23 9.09 -13.82
N SER A 199 -6.54 8.02 -14.57
CA SER A 199 -7.90 7.48 -14.64
C SER A 199 -8.35 6.93 -13.29
N PHE A 200 -7.45 6.24 -12.58
CA PHE A 200 -7.72 5.73 -11.23
C PHE A 200 -8.00 6.85 -10.23
N VAL A 201 -7.10 7.85 -10.15
CA VAL A 201 -7.24 8.98 -9.22
C VAL A 201 -8.51 9.78 -9.53
N ARG A 202 -8.80 10.03 -10.80
CA ARG A 202 -10.02 10.73 -11.23
C ARG A 202 -11.28 9.98 -10.81
N ALA A 203 -11.36 8.69 -11.12
CA ALA A 203 -12.50 7.85 -10.75
C ALA A 203 -12.71 7.82 -9.24
N TYR A 204 -11.63 7.65 -8.47
CA TYR A 204 -11.67 7.65 -7.01
C TYR A 204 -12.17 8.99 -6.43
N LEU A 205 -11.67 10.13 -6.93
CA LEU A 205 -12.11 11.45 -6.48
C LEU A 205 -13.58 11.74 -6.84
N GLU A 206 -14.05 11.28 -8.00
CA GLU A 206 -15.45 11.40 -8.42
C GLU A 206 -16.39 10.56 -7.55
N GLU A 207 -16.01 9.32 -7.25
CA GLU A 207 -16.76 8.44 -6.35
C GLU A 207 -16.89 9.08 -4.95
N ARG A 208 -15.77 9.58 -4.42
CA ARG A 208 -15.75 10.21 -3.09
C ARG A 208 -16.61 11.47 -3.01
N ARG A 209 -16.64 12.28 -4.08
CA ARG A 209 -17.53 13.45 -4.18
C ARG A 209 -19.01 13.08 -4.16
N ARG A 210 -19.39 11.90 -4.66
CA ARG A 210 -20.78 11.41 -4.63
C ARG A 210 -21.16 10.94 -3.23
N LEU A 211 -20.24 10.26 -2.54
CA LEU A 211 -20.46 9.75 -1.18
C LEU A 211 -20.48 10.87 -0.11
N SER A 212 -19.88 12.02 -0.40
CA SER A 212 -19.89 13.20 0.49
C SER A 212 -21.13 14.12 0.32
N ARG A 213 -22.07 13.76 -0.57
CA ARG A 213 -23.35 14.45 -0.75
C ARG A 213 -24.46 13.66 -0.08
#